data_AF-A0A1I2A151-F1
#
_entry.id   AF-A0A1I2A151-F1
#
_cell.length_a   1.000
_cell.length_b   1.000
_cell.length_c   1.000
_cell.angle_alpha   90.00
_cell.angle_beta   90.00
_cell.angle_gamma   90.00
#
_symmetry.space_group_name_H-M   'P 1'
#
loop_
_entity.id
_entity.type
_entity.pdbx_description
1 polymer ?
#
loop_
_entity_poly.entity_id
_entity_poly.type
_entity_poly.pdbx_seq_one_letter_code
_entity_poly.pdbx_strand_id
1 'polypeptide(L)' 'MHNDPDDNKYADCALVANADHLVSEDRHFSILRDIEFPRLSVIRIDEFLDWCRT' A
#
# COMPACT_ATOMS: atom_id res chain seq x y z
N MET A 1 -15.37 12.04 2.83
CA MET A 1 -14.84 10.72 2.44
C MET A 1 -14.65 9.94 3.72
N HIS A 2 -15.19 8.74 3.78
CA HIS A 2 -15.25 7.93 5.00
C HIS A 2 -13.99 7.05 5.00
N ASN A 3 -13.18 7.12 6.04
CA ASN A 3 -12.11 6.14 6.23
C ASN A 3 -12.78 4.80 6.49
N ASP A 4 -12.50 3.78 5.69
CA ASP A 4 -13.03 2.43 5.89
C ASP A 4 -12.09 1.68 6.85
N PRO A 5 -12.52 1.37 8.09
CA PRO A 5 -11.69 0.61 9.02
C PRO A 5 -11.36 -0.80 8.52
N ASP A 6 -12.13 -1.36 7.57
CA ASP A 6 -11.88 -2.68 6.99
C ASP A 6 -10.65 -2.68 6.07
N ASP A 7 -10.25 -1.53 5.51
CA ASP A 7 -9.04 -1.42 4.68
C ASP A 7 -7.75 -1.67 5.47
N ASN A 8 -7.78 -1.46 6.80
CA ASN A 8 -6.62 -1.67 7.67
C ASN A 8 -6.07 -3.09 7.56
N LYS A 9 -6.90 -4.10 7.29
CA LYS A 9 -6.44 -5.50 7.15
C LYS A 9 -5.41 -5.68 6.03
N TYR A 10 -5.47 -4.86 4.97
CA TYR A 10 -4.52 -4.91 3.87
C TYR A 10 -3.19 -4.27 4.25
N ALA A 11 -3.23 -3.14 4.95
CA ALA A 11 -2.03 -2.48 5.48
C ALA A 11 -1.34 -3.35 6.55
N ASP A 12 -2.12 -3.91 7.48
CA ASP A 12 -1.63 -4.82 8.51
C ASP A 12 -0.96 -6.04 7.90
N CYS A 13 -1.58 -6.67 6.90
CA CYS A 13 -1.01 -7.81 6.19
C CYS A 13 0.33 -7.44 5.53
N ALA A 14 0.40 -6.30 4.83
CA ALA A 14 1.63 -5.87 4.17
C ALA A 14 2.76 -5.58 5.17
N LEU A 15 2.45 -4.91 6.29
CA LEU A 15 3.43 -4.62 7.34
C LEU A 15 3.92 -5.89 8.05
N VAL A 16 3.01 -6.77 8.46
CA VAL A 16 3.34 -8.01 9.18
C VAL A 16 4.09 -9.01 8.29
N ALA A 17 3.73 -9.09 7.01
CA ALA A 17 4.45 -9.91 6.04
C ALA A 17 5.82 -9.34 5.65
N ASN A 18 6.14 -8.11 6.10
CA ASN A 18 7.31 -7.35 5.64
C ASN A 18 7.37 -7.29 4.10
N ALA A 19 6.23 -7.00 3.48
CA ALA A 19 6.11 -6.87 2.04
C ALA A 19 6.80 -5.59 1.55
N ASP A 20 7.39 -5.65 0.34
CA ASP A 20 8.01 -4.48 -0.28
C ASP A 20 6.98 -3.39 -0.59
N HIS A 21 5.83 -3.79 -1.15
CA HIS A 21 4.80 -2.89 -1.65
C HIS A 21 3.38 -3.43 -1.39
N LEU A 22 2.45 -2.54 -1.04
CA LEU A 22 1.01 -2.75 -1.19
C LEU A 22 0.59 -2.30 -2.60
N VAL A 23 0.20 -3.24 -3.46
CA VAL A 23 -0.26 -2.93 -4.82
C VAL A 23 -1.76 -2.68 -4.80
N SER A 24 -2.20 -1.47 -5.12
CA SER A 24 -3.64 -1.12 -5.13
C SER A 24 -3.94 0.05 -6.07
N GLU A 25 -5.13 0.01 -6.68
CA GLU A 25 -5.72 1.10 -7.45
C GLU A 25 -6.66 1.99 -6.62
N ASP A 26 -6.88 1.62 -5.35
CA ASP A 26 -7.74 2.37 -4.45
C ASP A 26 -7.01 3.61 -3.89
N ARG A 27 -7.64 4.78 -4.09
CA ARG A 27 -7.13 6.05 -3.58
C ARG A 27 -7.21 6.17 -2.06
N HIS A 28 -8.01 5.35 -1.37
CA HIS A 28 -8.07 5.35 0.10
C HIS A 28 -6.71 5.12 0.74
N PHE A 29 -5.83 4.34 0.12
CA PHE A 29 -4.48 4.09 0.61
C PHE A 29 -3.48 5.24 0.36
N SER A 30 -3.87 6.32 -0.33
CA SER A 30 -2.97 7.45 -0.57
C SER A 30 -2.48 8.10 0.72
N ILE A 31 -3.27 8.00 1.80
CA ILE A 31 -2.90 8.50 3.14
C ILE A 31 -1.62 7.84 3.69
N LEU A 32 -1.32 6.61 3.26
CA LEU A 32 -0.14 5.87 3.72
C LEU A 32 1.16 6.46 3.17
N ARG A 33 1.10 7.25 2.10
CA ARG A 33 2.26 7.93 1.50
C ARG A 33 2.78 9.06 2.39
N ASP A 34 1.92 9.64 3.21
CA ASP A 34 2.25 10.74 4.13
C ASP A 34 2.77 10.25 5.49
N ILE A 35 2.74 8.93 5.74
CA ILE A 35 3.21 8.32 6.98
C ILE A 35 4.72 8.04 6.87
N GLU A 36 5.52 8.75 7.66
CA GLU A 36 6.98 8.57 7.67
C GLU A 36 7.43 7.26 8.34
N PHE A 37 6.68 6.78 9.35
CA PHE A 37 6.97 5.53 10.05
C PHE A 37 5.72 4.89 10.70
N PRO A 38 5.51 3.57 10.57
CA PRO A 38 6.21 2.65 9.67
C PRO A 38 5.87 2.97 8.21
N ARG A 39 6.88 3.00 7.34
CA ARG A 39 6.69 3.38 5.94
C ARG A 39 6.13 2.20 5.17
N LEU A 40 4.96 2.39 4.54
CA LEU A 40 4.34 1.40 3.66
C LEU A 40 4.25 1.97 2.24
N SER A 41 4.98 1.37 1.30
CA SER A 41 4.95 1.79 -0.09
C SER A 41 3.68 1.31 -0.76
N VAL A 42 2.92 2.23 -1.38
CA VAL A 42 1.69 1.92 -2.12
C VAL A 42 1.87 2.28 -3.59
N ILE A 43 1.85 1.27 -4.45
CA ILE A 43 2.08 1.39 -5.89
C ILE A 43 0.88 0.89 -6.71
N ARG A 44 0.73 1.39 -7.93
CA ARG A 44 -0.26 0.94 -8.90
C ARG A 44 0.17 -0.36 -9.58
N ILE A 45 -0.77 -1.03 -10.25
CA ILE A 45 -0.47 -2.30 -10.95
C ILE A 45 0.59 -2.13 -12.04
N ASP A 46 0.56 -1.01 -12.77
CA ASP A 46 1.54 -0.72 -13.83
C ASP A 46 2.96 -0.55 -13.25
N GLU A 47 3.07 0.16 -12.12
CA GLU A 47 4.34 0.35 -11.39
C GLU A 47 4.89 -1.00 -10.89
N PHE A 48 4.02 -1.88 -10.43
CA PHE A 48 4.40 -3.24 -10.02
C PHE A 48 4.91 -4.08 -11.18
N LEU A 49 4.26 -4.02 -12.35
CA LEU A 49 4.70 -4.73 -13.54
C LEU A 49 6.07 -4.25 -14.03
N ASP A 50 6.35 -2.95 -13.93
CA ASP A 50 7.66 -2.40 -14.25
C ASP A 50 8.73 -2.81 -13.22
N TRP A 51 8.38 -2.83 -11.93
CA TRP A 51 9.26 -3.32 -10.86
C TRP A 51 9.65 -4.81 -11.03
N CYS A 52 8.73 -5.67 -11.48
CA CYS A 52 9.04 -7.08 -11.71
C CYS A 52 9.98 -7.33 -12.92
N ARG A 53 10.19 -6.32 -13.79
CA ARG A 53 11.05 -6.46 -14.96
C ARG A 53 12.52 -6.13 -14.68
N THR A 54 12.81 -5.50 -13.54
CA THR A 54 14.16 -5.21 -13.05
C THR A 54 14.72 -6.35 -12.21
#